data_AF-A0A6D2C4N6-F1
#
_entry.id   AF-A0A6D2C4N6-F1
#
_cell.length_a   1.000
_cell.length_b   1.000
_cell.length_c   1.000
_cell.angle_alpha   90.00
_cell.angle_beta   90.00
_cell.angle_gamma   90.00
#
_symmetry.space_group_name_H-M   'P 1'
#
loop_
_entity.id
_entity.type
_entity.pdbx_description
1 polymer ?
#
loop_
_entity_poly.entity_id
_entity_poly.type
_entity_poly.pdbx_seq_one_letter_code
_entity_poly.pdbx_strand_id
1 'polypeptide(L)'
;MQSIDLHREIQRADDIKKHRVALTANYTKPDSMSEESFNAQKQQTYWVYKELSQTEEYNTDTILLSELQFFKRNNQKHRGEQIEINLIEHQWHSYNKQIIVFAFSPKDILQNENGEEVLKKPKYKIITRGFRYDMLKRVFNGINYAILETTPTTQAQRNQHNEVNAKVQKLKDMVNELNRLHADNEPMFVHYKLDTRARIEHFFAQARAECGNTLALEENITRERTNLKYNSNRWLSNRPNTDDGYNFRGRGLLHITGRGSIEQGRNEGYTGFNQRVTNPLYGGLQNRDFVNNANNRDSLANNGLEALLAGIYVWKTLISRETRTHLYDIANAQDSISPTPTGVANIPNLSNNLRLISQRINGGNNGLSNRQDSLNHIRTQRIFDDFE
;
A
#
# COMPACT_ATOMS: atom_id res chain seq x y z
N MET A 1 12.42 -26.97 8.99
CA MET A 1 11.23 -26.43 8.30
C MET A 1 11.68 -25.37 7.31
N GLN A 2 11.16 -25.39 6.07
CA GLN A 2 11.63 -24.53 4.99
C GLN A 2 10.70 -23.33 4.73
N SER A 3 9.41 -23.57 4.62
CA SER A 3 8.39 -22.55 4.38
C SER A 3 7.09 -22.89 5.12
N ILE A 4 6.17 -21.94 5.14
CA ILE A 4 4.76 -22.16 5.44
C ILE A 4 4.02 -21.73 4.19
N ASP A 5 3.23 -22.65 3.63
CA ASP A 5 2.45 -22.37 2.44
C ASP A 5 1.00 -22.16 2.83
N LEU A 6 0.42 -21.13 2.23
CA LEU A 6 -1.00 -20.82 2.31
C LEU A 6 -1.68 -21.50 1.12
N HIS A 7 -2.50 -22.52 1.38
CA HIS A 7 -3.12 -23.33 0.33
C HIS A 7 -4.55 -22.94 0.02
N ARG A 8 -5.20 -22.25 0.94
CA ARG A 8 -6.59 -21.86 0.79
C ARG A 8 -6.83 -20.55 1.52
N GLU A 9 -7.18 -19.57 0.73
CA GLU A 9 -7.73 -18.30 1.18
C GLU A 9 -9.16 -18.17 0.66
N ILE A 10 -9.94 -17.38 1.36
CA ILE A 10 -11.38 -17.28 1.17
C ILE A 10 -11.70 -16.43 -0.05
N GLN A 11 -12.65 -16.91 -0.87
CA GLN A 11 -13.31 -16.09 -1.89
C GLN A 11 -14.60 -15.47 -1.35
N ARG A 12 -14.80 -14.18 -1.70
CA ARG A 12 -15.84 -13.18 -1.39
C ARG A 12 -17.34 -13.56 -1.32
N ALA A 13 -17.76 -14.83 -1.37
CA ALA A 13 -19.18 -15.17 -1.50
C ALA A 13 -19.86 -15.54 -0.17
N ASP A 14 -21.11 -15.07 -0.03
CA ASP A 14 -22.07 -15.02 1.11
C ASP A 14 -22.35 -16.30 1.93
N ASP A 15 -21.47 -17.30 1.93
CA ASP A 15 -21.69 -18.56 2.66
C ASP A 15 -20.74 -18.68 3.86
N ILE A 16 -21.32 -18.86 5.05
CA ILE A 16 -20.69 -18.93 6.39
C ILE A 16 -19.54 -19.97 6.46
N LYS A 17 -19.47 -20.88 5.50
CA LYS A 17 -18.39 -21.88 5.34
C LYS A 17 -17.09 -21.34 4.76
N LYS A 18 -17.03 -20.08 4.34
CA LYS A 18 -15.86 -19.48 3.66
C LYS A 18 -15.17 -18.43 4.52
N HIS A 19 -14.86 -18.66 5.79
CA HIS A 19 -13.87 -17.83 6.51
C HIS A 19 -12.71 -18.66 7.06
N ARG A 20 -12.25 -19.65 6.29
CA ARG A 20 -11.19 -20.55 6.71
C ARG A 20 -9.91 -20.40 5.90
N VAL A 21 -8.80 -20.38 6.63
CA VAL A 21 -7.44 -20.36 6.09
C VAL A 21 -6.79 -21.71 6.39
N ALA A 22 -6.16 -22.32 5.39
CA ALA A 22 -5.40 -23.56 5.56
C ALA A 22 -3.91 -23.32 5.31
N LEU A 23 -3.09 -23.66 6.31
CA LEU A 23 -1.64 -23.55 6.25
C LEU A 23 -1.01 -24.94 6.37
N THR A 24 0.04 -25.18 5.59
CA THR A 24 0.91 -26.35 5.73
C THR A 24 2.33 -25.88 6.00
N ALA A 25 2.97 -26.49 7.00
CA ALA A 25 4.40 -26.31 7.23
C ALA A 25 5.16 -27.28 6.31
N ASN A 26 6.07 -26.75 5.49
CA ASN A 26 6.85 -27.56 4.56
C ASN A 26 8.22 -27.89 5.13
N TYR A 27 8.64 -29.13 4.93
CA TYR A 27 9.89 -29.67 5.45
C TYR A 27 10.69 -30.32 4.34
N THR A 28 11.99 -30.07 4.33
CA THR A 28 12.95 -30.87 3.57
C THR A 28 13.42 -32.01 4.45
N LYS A 29 13.29 -33.26 4.00
CA LYS A 29 13.80 -34.42 4.72
C LYS A 29 15.32 -34.47 4.63
N PRO A 30 16.06 -34.50 5.74
CA PRO A 30 17.50 -34.76 5.69
C PRO A 30 17.77 -36.18 5.20
N ASP A 31 18.80 -36.37 4.37
CA ASP A 31 19.20 -37.69 3.86
C ASP A 31 19.53 -38.67 4.99
N SER A 32 20.09 -38.16 6.09
CA SER A 32 20.45 -38.92 7.29
C SER A 32 19.26 -39.32 8.17
N MET A 33 18.04 -38.86 7.88
CA MET A 33 16.85 -39.11 8.69
C MET A 33 15.94 -40.17 8.07
N SER A 34 15.49 -41.12 8.89
CA SER A 34 14.49 -42.11 8.47
C SER A 34 13.15 -41.44 8.18
N GLU A 35 12.37 -42.04 7.28
CA GLU A 35 11.04 -41.54 6.91
C GLU A 35 10.10 -41.47 8.11
N GLU A 36 10.17 -42.47 9.01
CA GLU A 36 9.38 -42.51 10.24
C GLU A 36 9.74 -41.35 11.19
N SER A 37 11.04 -41.11 11.40
CA SER A 37 11.50 -40.00 12.28
C SER A 37 11.13 -38.65 11.69
N PHE A 38 11.22 -38.51 10.36
CA PHE A 38 10.83 -37.30 9.66
C PHE A 38 9.33 -37.03 9.82
N ASN A 39 8.48 -38.03 9.58
CA ASN A 39 7.04 -37.90 9.76
C ASN A 39 6.67 -37.61 11.22
N ALA A 40 7.32 -38.26 12.20
CA ALA A 40 7.13 -37.96 13.61
C ALA A 40 7.49 -36.51 13.96
N GLN A 41 8.59 -35.97 13.40
CA GLN A 41 8.96 -34.57 13.60
C GLN A 41 7.89 -33.60 13.08
N LYS A 42 7.32 -33.87 11.89
CA LYS A 42 6.26 -33.03 11.32
C LYS A 42 4.99 -33.01 12.19
N GLN A 43 4.70 -34.10 12.89
CA GLN A 43 3.57 -34.15 13.83
C GLN A 43 3.82 -33.37 15.13
N GLN A 44 5.05 -32.96 15.41
CA GLN A 44 5.40 -32.16 16.60
C GLN A 44 5.37 -30.65 16.35
N THR A 45 5.03 -30.22 15.14
CA THR A 45 4.98 -28.80 14.76
C THR A 45 3.94 -28.03 15.56
N TYR A 46 4.38 -26.98 16.24
CA TYR A 46 3.50 -26.01 16.87
C TYR A 46 3.08 -24.93 15.90
N TRP A 47 1.86 -24.44 16.10
CA TRP A 47 1.33 -23.27 15.43
C TRP A 47 1.02 -22.19 16.47
N VAL A 48 1.52 -20.99 16.20
CA VAL A 48 1.29 -19.81 17.05
C VAL A 48 0.99 -18.60 16.18
N TYR A 49 0.44 -17.55 16.77
CA TYR A 49 0.17 -16.31 16.07
C TYR A 49 0.49 -15.07 16.90
N LYS A 50 0.65 -13.95 16.19
CA LYS A 50 0.74 -12.60 16.73
C LYS A 50 -0.28 -11.71 16.03
N GLU A 51 -1.03 -10.94 16.80
CA GLU A 51 -1.89 -9.88 16.29
C GLU A 51 -1.17 -8.54 16.40
N LEU A 52 -1.26 -7.72 15.35
CA LEU A 52 -0.65 -6.39 15.29
C LEU A 52 -1.60 -5.41 14.61
N SER A 53 -1.43 -4.12 14.91
CA SER A 53 -2.09 -3.07 14.11
C SER A 53 -1.53 -3.05 12.67
N GLN A 54 -2.34 -2.68 11.67
CA GLN A 54 -1.88 -2.47 10.28
C GLN A 54 -0.75 -1.42 10.14
N THR A 55 -0.59 -0.57 11.15
CA THR A 55 0.44 0.48 11.20
C THR A 55 1.71 0.09 11.96
N GLU A 56 1.75 -1.11 12.52
CA GLU A 56 2.86 -1.62 13.33
C GLU A 56 3.80 -2.47 12.46
N GLU A 57 5.10 -2.35 12.72
CA GLU A 57 6.12 -3.23 12.16
C GLU A 57 6.49 -4.26 13.20
N TYR A 58 6.78 -5.49 12.77
CA TYR A 58 7.19 -6.56 13.68
C TYR A 58 8.47 -7.21 13.20
N ASN A 59 9.46 -7.26 14.09
CA ASN A 59 10.73 -7.90 13.81
C ASN A 59 10.56 -9.41 13.90
N THR A 60 10.67 -10.09 12.76
CA THR A 60 10.55 -11.55 12.69
C THR A 60 11.88 -12.29 12.76
N ASP A 61 13.01 -11.60 13.00
CA ASP A 61 14.33 -12.23 13.06
C ASP A 61 14.57 -12.96 14.39
N THR A 62 14.08 -12.41 15.50
CA THR A 62 14.14 -13.05 16.82
C THR A 62 12.88 -12.68 17.59
N ILE A 63 12.13 -13.70 18.01
CA ILE A 63 10.82 -13.53 18.64
C ILE A 63 10.81 -14.22 20.00
N LEU A 64 10.37 -13.51 21.03
CA LEU A 64 10.10 -14.11 22.34
C LEU A 64 8.86 -14.98 22.26
N LEU A 65 8.96 -16.23 22.71
CA LEU A 65 7.84 -17.17 22.64
C LEU A 65 6.67 -16.73 23.54
N SER A 66 6.95 -15.97 24.60
CA SER A 66 5.97 -15.35 25.50
C SER A 66 5.09 -14.28 24.84
N GLU A 67 5.52 -13.71 23.71
CA GLU A 67 4.75 -12.73 22.95
C GLU A 67 3.70 -13.35 22.03
N LEU A 68 3.77 -14.67 21.83
CA LEU A 68 3.00 -15.43 20.85
C LEU A 68 1.85 -16.18 21.51
N GLN A 69 0.76 -16.32 20.77
CA GLN A 69 -0.42 -17.07 21.21
C GLN A 69 -0.47 -18.42 20.51
N PHE A 70 -0.60 -19.50 21.28
CA PHE A 70 -0.74 -20.85 20.73
C PHE A 70 -2.17 -21.06 20.22
N PHE A 71 -2.29 -21.62 19.02
CA PHE A 71 -3.54 -22.23 18.60
C PHE A 71 -3.86 -23.42 19.50
N LYS A 72 -5.14 -23.61 19.82
CA LYS A 72 -5.61 -24.67 20.72
C LYS A 72 -6.60 -25.59 20.02
N ARG A 73 -6.50 -26.88 20.33
CA ARG A 73 -7.47 -27.91 19.97
C ARG A 73 -7.75 -28.75 21.21
N ASN A 74 -9.03 -28.87 21.60
CA ASN A 74 -9.43 -29.55 22.85
C ASN A 74 -8.66 -29.04 24.09
N ASN A 75 -8.53 -27.72 24.23
CA ASN A 75 -7.78 -27.02 25.30
C ASN A 75 -6.27 -27.32 25.36
N GLN A 76 -5.70 -28.05 24.41
CA GLN A 76 -4.27 -28.32 24.29
C GLN A 76 -3.64 -27.52 23.15
N LYS A 77 -2.33 -27.27 23.22
CA LYS A 77 -1.58 -26.65 22.12
C LYS A 77 -1.74 -27.50 20.87
N HIS A 78 -2.22 -26.90 19.79
CA HIS A 78 -2.35 -27.60 18.51
C HIS A 78 -0.97 -28.02 18.02
N ARG A 79 -0.88 -29.27 17.53
CA ARG A 79 0.31 -29.82 16.89
C ARG A 79 -0.06 -30.52 15.60
N GLY A 80 0.84 -30.46 14.63
CA GLY A 80 0.72 -31.16 13.36
C GLY A 80 1.25 -30.35 12.19
N GLU A 81 1.44 -31.03 11.07
CA GLU A 81 1.98 -30.43 9.82
C GLU A 81 1.04 -29.38 9.21
N GLN A 82 -0.25 -29.39 9.58
CA GLN A 82 -1.28 -28.53 9.03
C GLN A 82 -2.12 -27.88 10.14
N ILE A 83 -2.65 -26.70 9.83
CA ILE A 83 -3.68 -26.03 10.61
C ILE A 83 -4.76 -25.45 9.69
N GLU A 84 -6.01 -25.58 10.11
CA GLU A 84 -7.16 -24.89 9.53
C GLU A 84 -7.67 -23.89 10.56
N ILE A 85 -7.76 -22.62 10.16
CA ILE A 85 -8.08 -21.49 11.05
C ILE A 85 -9.39 -20.88 10.56
N ASN A 86 -10.38 -20.76 11.45
CA ASN A 86 -11.63 -20.04 11.15
C ASN A 86 -11.53 -18.57 11.60
N LEU A 87 -11.40 -17.65 10.66
CA LEU A 87 -11.26 -16.22 10.93
C LEU A 87 -12.48 -15.62 11.63
N ILE A 88 -13.68 -16.21 11.52
CA ILE A 88 -14.86 -15.74 12.27
C ILE A 88 -14.71 -16.07 13.75
N GLU A 89 -14.32 -17.30 14.09
CA GLU A 89 -14.15 -17.75 15.48
C GLU A 89 -13.15 -16.89 16.24
N HIS A 90 -12.15 -16.37 15.52
CA HIS A 90 -11.13 -15.48 16.04
C HIS A 90 -11.44 -13.97 15.87
N GLN A 91 -12.59 -13.59 15.28
CA GLN A 91 -12.92 -12.18 14.97
C GLN A 91 -11.88 -11.47 14.08
N TRP A 92 -11.22 -12.21 13.19
CA TRP A 92 -10.23 -11.70 12.23
C TRP A 92 -10.78 -11.47 10.83
N HIS A 93 -12.04 -11.82 10.59
CA HIS A 93 -12.72 -11.65 9.30
C HIS A 93 -12.93 -10.18 8.89
N SER A 94 -12.73 -9.22 9.80
CA SER A 94 -12.80 -7.79 9.54
C SER A 94 -11.51 -7.20 8.96
N TYR A 95 -10.42 -7.97 8.88
CA TYR A 95 -9.16 -7.55 8.26
C TYR A 95 -8.52 -6.26 8.83
N ASN A 96 -8.94 -5.84 10.02
CA ASN A 96 -8.49 -4.61 10.69
C ASN A 96 -7.16 -4.76 11.45
N LYS A 97 -6.57 -5.96 11.42
CA LYS A 97 -5.29 -6.29 12.06
C LYS A 97 -4.45 -7.13 11.12
N GLN A 98 -3.14 -7.11 11.35
CA GLN A 98 -2.23 -8.10 10.78
C GLN A 98 -2.23 -9.32 11.68
N ILE A 99 -2.47 -10.50 11.10
CA ILE A 99 -2.33 -11.77 11.81
C ILE A 99 -1.16 -12.53 11.22
N ILE A 100 -0.06 -12.56 11.97
CA ILE A 100 1.16 -13.28 11.59
C ILE A 100 1.11 -14.66 12.24
N VAL A 101 1.09 -15.71 11.43
CA VAL A 101 1.12 -17.10 11.89
C VAL A 101 2.51 -17.67 11.71
N PHE A 102 3.02 -18.29 12.77
CA PHE A 102 4.31 -18.96 12.79
C PHE A 102 4.10 -20.46 12.99
N ALA A 103 5.01 -21.24 12.40
CA ALA A 103 5.16 -22.65 12.68
C ALA A 103 6.59 -22.91 13.17
N PHE A 104 6.77 -23.89 14.05
CA PHE A 104 8.09 -24.31 14.49
C PHE A 104 8.02 -25.68 15.18
N SER A 105 9.14 -26.37 15.26
CA SER A 105 9.29 -27.59 16.05
C SER A 105 9.88 -27.30 17.43
N PRO A 106 9.74 -28.20 18.42
CA PRO A 106 10.35 -28.01 19.74
C PRO A 106 11.86 -27.75 19.68
N LYS A 107 12.55 -28.29 18.67
CA LYS A 107 14.00 -28.13 18.45
C LYS A 107 14.41 -26.73 18.00
N ASP A 108 13.45 -25.94 17.50
CA ASP A 108 13.69 -24.57 17.04
C ASP A 108 13.63 -23.55 18.21
N ILE A 109 13.21 -24.00 19.40
CA ILE A 109 13.18 -23.17 20.61
C ILE A 109 14.60 -23.08 21.17
N LEU A 110 15.08 -21.85 21.33
CA LEU A 110 16.38 -21.54 21.92
C LEU A 110 16.17 -20.73 23.21
N GLN A 111 17.22 -20.65 24.04
CA GLN A 111 17.26 -19.70 25.15
C GLN A 111 18.15 -18.51 24.79
N ASN A 112 17.69 -17.29 25.10
CA ASN A 112 18.52 -16.10 25.01
C ASN A 112 19.44 -15.95 26.25
N GLU A 113 20.22 -14.87 26.30
CA GLU A 113 21.15 -14.59 27.41
C GLU A 113 20.46 -14.43 28.77
N ASN A 114 19.17 -14.08 28.78
CA ASN A 114 18.35 -13.96 29.98
C ASN A 114 17.63 -15.27 30.35
N GLY A 115 17.86 -16.36 29.60
CA GLY A 115 17.17 -17.65 29.80
C GLY A 115 15.76 -17.72 29.23
N GLU A 116 15.33 -16.73 28.45
CA GLU A 116 13.99 -16.67 27.86
C GLU A 116 13.91 -17.51 26.58
N GLU A 117 12.78 -18.18 26.37
CA GLU A 117 12.54 -18.96 25.15
C GLU A 117 12.30 -18.06 23.94
N VAL A 118 13.10 -18.26 22.89
CA VAL A 118 13.06 -17.49 21.65
C VAL A 118 13.03 -18.37 20.42
N LEU A 119 12.47 -17.83 19.33
CA LEU A 119 12.57 -18.37 17.98
C LEU A 119 13.48 -17.47 17.15
N LYS A 120 14.50 -18.04 16.50
CA LYS A 120 15.38 -17.31 15.57
C LYS A 120 14.98 -17.58 14.13
N LYS A 121 14.69 -16.52 13.38
CA LYS A 121 14.23 -16.52 11.99
C LYS A 121 13.12 -17.56 11.72
N PRO A 122 12.07 -17.63 12.56
CA PRO A 122 10.97 -18.57 12.35
C PRO A 122 10.31 -18.32 10.99
N LYS A 123 9.76 -19.38 10.40
CA LYS A 123 8.94 -19.23 9.20
C LYS A 123 7.57 -18.73 9.61
N TYR A 124 7.02 -17.84 8.80
CA TYR A 124 5.74 -17.21 9.08
C TYR A 124 4.97 -16.94 7.79
N LYS A 125 3.67 -16.70 7.95
CA LYS A 125 2.79 -16.19 6.91
C LYS A 125 1.78 -15.22 7.52
N ILE A 126 1.49 -14.13 6.81
CA ILE A 126 0.40 -13.22 7.16
C ILE A 126 -0.89 -13.76 6.53
N ILE A 127 -1.96 -13.89 7.32
CA ILE A 127 -3.22 -14.54 6.88
C ILE A 127 -4.41 -13.58 6.79
N THR A 128 -4.16 -12.29 6.97
CA THR A 128 -5.15 -11.23 6.80
C THR A 128 -4.80 -10.39 5.61
N ARG A 129 -5.73 -10.35 4.65
CA ARG A 129 -5.74 -9.39 3.55
C ARG A 129 -5.80 -7.96 4.08
N GLY A 130 -5.04 -7.03 3.49
CA GLY A 130 -5.08 -5.62 3.91
C GLY A 130 -3.80 -4.86 3.59
N PHE A 131 -3.89 -3.53 3.67
CA PHE A 131 -2.72 -2.66 3.52
C PHE A 131 -1.93 -2.59 4.81
N ARG A 132 -0.61 -2.66 4.71
CA ARG A 132 0.28 -2.54 5.85
C ARG A 132 1.21 -1.35 5.68
N TYR A 133 1.62 -0.77 6.80
CA TYR A 133 2.60 0.32 6.80
C TYR A 133 3.94 -0.10 6.19
N ASP A 134 4.39 -1.35 6.40
CA ASP A 134 5.63 -1.85 5.81
C ASP A 134 5.60 -1.81 4.27
N MET A 135 4.44 -2.07 3.66
CA MET A 135 4.28 -1.98 2.21
C MET A 135 4.53 -0.56 1.71
N LEU A 136 3.87 0.44 2.32
CA LEU A 136 4.03 1.83 1.90
C LEU A 136 5.42 2.38 2.23
N LYS A 137 6.03 1.95 3.35
CA LYS A 137 7.41 2.24 3.71
C LYS A 137 8.38 1.80 2.61
N ARG A 138 8.16 0.62 2.01
CA ARG A 138 8.97 0.05 0.92
C ARG A 138 8.70 0.69 -0.44
N VAL A 139 7.48 1.20 -0.69
CA VAL A 139 7.18 2.03 -1.87
C VAL A 139 7.99 3.34 -1.79
N PHE A 140 7.89 4.04 -0.66
CA PHE A 140 8.57 5.31 -0.40
C PHE A 140 9.85 5.10 0.41
N ASN A 141 10.75 4.29 -0.15
CA ASN A 141 12.00 3.87 0.49
C ASN A 141 13.09 4.96 0.54
N GLY A 142 12.84 6.15 -0.01
CA GLY A 142 13.75 7.30 0.08
C GLY A 142 13.59 8.12 1.35
N ILE A 143 12.54 7.87 2.14
CA ILE A 143 12.40 8.50 3.46
C ILE A 143 13.49 7.93 4.39
N ASN A 144 14.18 8.81 5.13
CA ASN A 144 15.25 8.39 6.04
C ASN A 144 14.70 7.87 7.37
N TYR A 145 14.13 6.66 7.36
CA TYR A 145 13.51 6.04 8.53
C TYR A 145 14.49 5.84 9.71
N ALA A 146 15.77 5.62 9.44
CA ALA A 146 16.79 5.37 10.46
C ALA A 146 16.93 6.53 11.47
N ILE A 147 16.58 7.76 11.10
CA ILE A 147 16.58 8.91 12.03
C ILE A 147 15.64 8.68 13.22
N LEU A 148 14.54 7.94 13.02
CA LEU A 148 13.57 7.66 14.09
C LEU A 148 14.06 6.64 15.12
N GLU A 149 15.15 5.94 14.83
CA GLU A 149 15.79 4.98 15.75
C GLU A 149 16.78 5.67 16.70
N THR A 150 17.04 6.97 16.49
CA THR A 150 18.03 7.74 17.25
C THR A 150 17.37 8.84 18.06
N THR A 151 17.90 9.13 19.25
CA THR A 151 17.46 10.27 20.05
C THR A 151 18.14 11.55 19.53
N PRO A 152 17.39 12.57 19.06
CA PRO A 152 17.97 13.78 18.50
C PRO A 152 18.59 14.68 19.59
N THR A 153 19.85 15.07 19.44
CA THR A 153 20.57 15.90 20.44
C THR A 153 20.65 17.38 20.05
N THR A 154 20.56 17.69 18.75
CA THR A 154 20.62 19.06 18.21
C THR A 154 19.28 19.53 17.63
N GLN A 155 19.11 20.85 17.45
CA GLN A 155 17.90 21.40 16.82
C GLN A 155 17.74 20.95 15.37
N ALA A 156 18.83 20.87 14.61
CA ALA A 156 18.81 20.39 13.22
C ALA A 156 18.32 18.93 13.14
N GLN A 157 18.81 18.06 14.04
CA GLN A 157 18.34 16.68 14.13
C GLN A 157 16.87 16.60 14.55
N ARG A 158 16.42 17.42 15.51
CA ARG A 158 14.99 17.48 15.87
C ARG A 158 14.11 17.88 14.70
N ASN A 159 14.53 18.84 13.89
CA ASN A 159 13.79 19.25 12.69
C ASN A 159 13.68 18.11 11.67
N GLN A 160 14.79 17.39 11.40
CA GLN A 160 14.79 16.24 10.51
C GLN A 160 13.94 15.08 11.04
N HIS A 161 14.06 14.77 12.34
CA HIS A 161 13.23 13.77 13.00
C HIS A 161 11.75 14.09 12.86
N ASN A 162 11.36 15.34 13.11
CA ASN A 162 9.96 15.78 12.98
C ASN A 162 9.47 15.71 11.53
N GLU A 163 10.29 16.06 10.54
CA GLU A 163 9.94 15.93 9.13
C GLU A 163 9.70 14.46 8.73
N VAL A 164 10.61 13.56 9.11
CA VAL A 164 10.49 12.12 8.85
C VAL A 164 9.27 11.55 9.56
N ASN A 165 9.06 11.89 10.84
CA ASN A 165 7.91 11.44 11.61
C ASN A 165 6.59 11.92 10.99
N ALA A 166 6.54 13.15 10.48
CA ALA A 166 5.35 13.65 9.76
C ALA A 166 5.06 12.85 8.48
N LYS A 167 6.10 12.42 7.74
CA LYS A 167 5.92 11.55 6.56
C LYS A 167 5.44 10.15 6.96
N VAL A 168 6.01 9.58 8.02
CA VAL A 168 5.55 8.30 8.58
C VAL A 168 4.09 8.37 8.99
N GLN A 169 3.68 9.45 9.65
CA GLN A 169 2.28 9.63 10.03
C GLN A 169 1.36 9.68 8.81
N LYS A 170 1.75 10.41 7.75
CA LYS A 170 0.99 10.43 6.49
C LYS A 170 0.81 9.02 5.91
N LEU A 171 1.86 8.19 5.90
CA LEU A 171 1.75 6.80 5.43
C LEU A 171 0.81 5.97 6.31
N LYS A 172 0.86 6.15 7.63
CA LYS A 172 -0.06 5.47 8.57
C LYS A 172 -1.52 5.91 8.36
N ASP A 173 -1.76 7.20 8.12
CA ASP A 173 -3.10 7.71 7.82
C ASP A 173 -3.65 7.08 6.52
N MET A 174 -2.81 6.92 5.49
CA MET A 174 -3.19 6.24 4.24
C MET A 174 -3.56 4.78 4.49
N VAL A 175 -2.76 4.06 5.30
CA VAL A 175 -3.03 2.66 5.66
C VAL A 175 -4.33 2.54 6.44
N ASN A 176 -4.56 3.42 7.42
CA ASN A 176 -5.79 3.44 8.19
C ASN A 176 -7.01 3.67 7.29
N GLU A 177 -6.91 4.60 6.35
CA GLU A 177 -8.01 4.85 5.42
C GLU A 177 -8.27 3.67 4.48
N LEU A 178 -7.22 3.10 3.88
CA LEU A 178 -7.37 1.96 2.96
C LEU A 178 -8.05 0.77 3.65
N ASN A 179 -7.75 0.52 4.92
CA ASN A 179 -8.34 -0.57 5.70
C ASN A 179 -9.61 -0.18 6.47
N ARG A 180 -10.03 1.09 6.46
CA ARG A 180 -11.26 1.50 7.13
C ARG A 180 -12.43 0.72 6.56
N LEU A 181 -13.31 0.21 7.42
CA LEU A 181 -14.52 -0.46 6.98
C LEU A 181 -15.57 0.57 6.53
N HIS A 182 -16.20 0.30 5.40
CA HIS A 182 -17.41 0.99 4.98
C HIS A 182 -18.66 0.35 5.64
N ALA A 183 -19.83 0.94 5.44
CA ALA A 183 -21.09 0.48 6.02
C ALA A 183 -21.51 -0.93 5.59
N ASP A 184 -20.93 -1.45 4.50
CA ASP A 184 -21.11 -2.81 4.01
C ASP A 184 -20.04 -3.79 4.54
N ASN A 185 -19.25 -3.38 5.53
CA ASN A 185 -18.12 -4.14 6.11
C ASN A 185 -17.00 -4.48 5.12
N GLU A 186 -16.99 -3.90 3.92
CA GLU A 186 -15.85 -4.00 3.01
C GLU A 186 -14.82 -2.90 3.31
N PRO A 187 -13.52 -3.22 3.29
CA PRO A 187 -12.47 -2.22 3.39
C PRO A 187 -12.51 -1.19 2.25
N MET A 188 -12.16 0.06 2.53
CA MET A 188 -12.20 1.14 1.53
C MET A 188 -11.32 0.87 0.29
N PHE A 189 -10.21 0.13 0.40
CA PHE A 189 -9.41 -0.23 -0.77
C PHE A 189 -10.23 -0.97 -1.86
N VAL A 190 -11.31 -1.67 -1.48
CA VAL A 190 -12.25 -2.30 -2.41
C VAL A 190 -13.07 -1.26 -3.15
N HIS A 191 -13.66 -0.33 -2.41
CA HIS A 191 -14.42 0.80 -2.96
C HIS A 191 -13.56 1.73 -3.81
N TYR A 192 -12.25 1.75 -3.55
CA TYR A 192 -11.26 2.52 -4.28
C TYR A 192 -10.70 1.83 -5.53
N LYS A 193 -11.12 0.59 -5.82
CA LYS A 193 -10.58 -0.22 -6.92
C LYS A 193 -9.06 -0.39 -6.78
N LEU A 194 -8.63 -0.71 -5.56
CA LEU A 194 -7.28 -1.11 -5.18
C LEU A 194 -7.32 -2.50 -4.52
N ASP A 195 -8.11 -3.41 -5.08
CA ASP A 195 -8.39 -4.73 -4.51
C ASP A 195 -7.76 -5.90 -5.27
N THR A 196 -6.96 -5.61 -6.30
CA THR A 196 -6.11 -6.60 -6.97
C THR A 196 -4.66 -6.14 -6.90
N ARG A 197 -3.72 -7.09 -6.84
CA ARG A 197 -2.29 -6.78 -6.85
C ARG A 197 -1.91 -5.86 -8.02
N ALA A 198 -2.39 -6.16 -9.23
CA ALA A 198 -2.08 -5.35 -10.41
C ALA A 198 -2.54 -3.89 -10.30
N ARG A 199 -3.75 -3.64 -9.76
CA ARG A 199 -4.27 -2.28 -9.52
C ARG A 199 -3.40 -1.53 -8.52
N ILE A 200 -3.01 -2.18 -7.44
CA ILE A 200 -2.19 -1.59 -6.37
C ILE A 200 -0.79 -1.25 -6.89
N GLU A 201 -0.15 -2.19 -7.60
CA GLU A 201 1.17 -1.99 -8.18
C GLU A 201 1.19 -0.79 -9.14
N HIS A 202 0.21 -0.70 -10.05
CA HIS A 202 0.12 0.43 -10.97
C HIS A 202 -0.19 1.75 -10.25
N PHE A 203 -1.14 1.77 -9.30
CA PHE A 203 -1.48 2.98 -8.56
C PHE A 203 -0.27 3.53 -7.79
N PHE A 204 0.43 2.70 -7.03
CA PHE A 204 1.60 3.14 -6.26
C PHE A 204 2.84 3.37 -7.12
N ALA A 205 2.96 2.74 -8.30
CA ALA A 205 4.02 3.09 -9.25
C ALA A 205 3.84 4.53 -9.78
N GLN A 206 2.60 4.92 -10.09
CA GLN A 206 2.29 6.29 -10.48
C GLN A 206 2.53 7.26 -9.32
N ALA A 207 2.06 6.92 -8.12
CA ALA A 207 2.25 7.76 -6.95
C ALA A 207 3.73 7.97 -6.60
N ARG A 208 4.54 6.92 -6.67
CA ARG A 208 5.99 6.99 -6.48
C ARG A 208 6.69 7.82 -7.55
N ALA A 209 6.22 7.79 -8.79
CA ALA A 209 6.78 8.61 -9.85
C ALA A 209 6.45 10.11 -9.67
N GLU A 210 5.24 10.45 -9.21
CA GLU A 210 4.85 11.84 -8.94
C GLU A 210 5.50 12.40 -7.67
N CYS A 211 5.50 11.61 -6.60
CA CYS A 211 5.97 12.06 -5.28
C CYS A 211 7.46 11.79 -5.04
N GLY A 212 8.13 11.14 -5.99
CA GLY A 212 9.43 10.52 -5.76
C GLY A 212 9.36 9.42 -4.70
N ASN A 213 10.52 8.85 -4.36
CA ASN A 213 10.65 7.86 -3.30
C ASN A 213 10.62 8.47 -1.87
N THR A 214 10.56 9.80 -1.74
CA THR A 214 10.58 10.53 -0.45
C THR A 214 9.21 11.07 -0.01
N LEU A 215 8.13 10.75 -0.75
CA LEU A 215 6.75 11.18 -0.48
C LEU A 215 6.58 12.73 -0.55
N ALA A 216 7.10 13.36 -1.60
CA ALA A 216 6.84 14.77 -1.89
C ALA A 216 5.43 14.99 -2.46
N LEU A 217 4.47 15.26 -1.57
CA LEU A 217 3.05 15.45 -1.90
C LEU A 217 2.70 16.85 -2.45
N GLU A 218 3.70 17.66 -2.76
CA GLU A 218 3.54 18.97 -3.37
C GLU A 218 4.66 19.20 -4.39
N GLU A 219 4.29 19.73 -5.55
CA GLU A 219 5.26 20.11 -6.57
C GLU A 219 6.22 21.20 -6.08
N ASN A 220 7.53 20.95 -6.16
CA ASN A 220 8.55 21.94 -5.84
C ASN A 220 8.78 22.90 -7.01
N ILE A 221 8.00 23.98 -7.07
CA ILE A 221 8.07 25.00 -8.11
C ILE A 221 7.78 26.40 -7.53
N THR A 222 8.47 27.42 -8.04
CA THR A 222 8.29 28.80 -7.59
C THR A 222 6.99 29.40 -8.11
N ARG A 223 6.34 30.25 -7.30
CA ARG A 223 5.08 30.93 -7.67
C ARG A 223 5.10 31.55 -9.06
N GLU A 224 6.16 32.29 -9.37
CA GLU A 224 6.34 32.94 -10.68
C GLU A 224 6.31 31.93 -11.83
N ARG A 225 7.11 30.86 -11.74
CA ARG A 225 7.17 29.83 -12.78
C ARG A 225 5.86 29.07 -12.89
N THR A 226 5.20 28.77 -11.77
CA THR A 226 3.93 28.06 -11.78
C THR A 226 2.84 28.90 -12.44
N ASN A 227 2.74 30.19 -12.10
CA ASN A 227 1.78 31.09 -12.72
C ASN A 227 2.03 31.24 -14.23
N LEU A 228 3.30 31.38 -14.64
CA LEU A 228 3.67 31.45 -16.05
C LEU A 228 3.24 30.19 -16.83
N LYS A 229 3.54 29.00 -16.29
CA LYS A 229 3.30 27.71 -16.96
C LYS A 229 1.84 27.29 -16.90
N TYR A 230 1.17 27.48 -15.77
CA TYR A 230 -0.15 26.90 -15.52
C TYR A 230 -1.31 27.84 -15.78
N ASN A 231 -1.13 29.17 -15.75
CA ASN A 231 -2.20 30.10 -16.16
C ASN A 231 -2.34 30.17 -17.68
N SER A 232 -1.25 29.99 -18.41
CA SER A 232 -1.25 29.93 -19.88
C SER A 232 -1.76 28.59 -20.42
N ASN A 233 -1.72 27.54 -19.58
CA ASN A 233 -2.23 26.23 -19.96
C ASN A 233 -3.76 26.23 -19.92
N ARG A 234 -4.35 26.39 -21.12
CA ARG A 234 -5.81 26.37 -21.31
C ARG A 234 -6.48 25.12 -20.76
N TRP A 235 -5.77 24.02 -20.52
CA TRP A 235 -6.28 22.73 -20.01
C TRP A 235 -6.42 22.66 -18.49
N LEU A 236 -5.86 23.61 -17.72
CA LEU A 236 -5.92 23.62 -16.26
C LEU A 236 -7.05 24.48 -15.68
N SER A 237 -7.74 25.25 -16.53
CA SER A 237 -8.84 26.18 -16.16
C SER A 237 -8.44 27.24 -15.15
N ASN A 238 -7.13 27.51 -15.02
CA ASN A 238 -6.63 28.59 -14.18
C ASN A 238 -6.98 29.93 -14.81
N ARG A 239 -7.32 30.92 -13.98
CA ARG A 239 -7.63 32.26 -14.46
C ARG A 239 -6.32 32.96 -14.90
N PRO A 240 -6.26 33.51 -16.12
CA PRO A 240 -5.11 34.30 -16.57
C PRO A 240 -4.83 35.47 -15.60
N ASN A 241 -3.56 35.85 -15.46
CA ASN A 241 -3.12 36.99 -14.62
C ASN A 241 -3.54 36.89 -13.14
N THR A 242 -3.63 35.68 -12.59
CA THR A 242 -3.90 35.43 -11.16
C THR A 242 -2.83 34.53 -10.55
N ASP A 243 -2.92 34.27 -9.24
CA ASP A 243 -2.11 33.26 -8.56
C ASP A 243 -2.67 31.82 -8.68
N ASP A 244 -3.63 31.58 -9.57
CA ASP A 244 -4.25 30.25 -9.72
C ASP A 244 -3.21 29.17 -10.07
N GLY A 245 -2.22 29.47 -10.91
CA GLY A 245 -1.16 28.52 -11.25
C GLY A 245 -0.47 27.98 -10.01
N TYR A 246 -0.01 28.86 -9.12
CA TYR A 246 0.60 28.45 -7.86
C TYR A 246 -0.41 27.86 -6.88
N ASN A 247 -1.60 28.46 -6.73
CA ASN A 247 -2.60 28.02 -5.76
C ASN A 247 -3.15 26.62 -6.06
N PHE A 248 -3.23 26.23 -7.33
CA PHE A 248 -3.67 24.92 -7.80
C PHE A 248 -2.54 24.11 -8.41
N ARG A 249 -1.31 24.28 -7.91
CA ARG A 249 -0.17 23.40 -8.26
C ARG A 249 -0.40 21.95 -7.81
N GLY A 250 0.41 21.03 -8.33
CA GLY A 250 0.32 19.61 -8.04
C GLY A 250 0.40 19.31 -6.54
N ARG A 251 -0.63 18.66 -6.00
CA ARG A 251 -0.65 18.14 -4.61
C ARG A 251 -1.32 16.77 -4.48
N GLY A 252 -1.01 16.05 -3.40
CA GLY A 252 -1.53 14.70 -3.12
C GLY A 252 -0.79 13.59 -3.86
N LEU A 253 -1.19 12.32 -3.71
CA LEU A 253 -0.40 11.17 -4.21
C LEU A 253 -0.23 11.14 -5.74
N LEU A 254 -1.18 11.66 -6.50
CA LEU A 254 -1.13 11.75 -7.97
C LEU A 254 -1.14 13.20 -8.49
N HIS A 255 -0.74 14.15 -7.63
CA HIS A 255 -0.53 15.56 -7.99
C HIS A 255 -1.71 16.20 -8.75
N ILE A 256 -2.89 16.26 -8.13
CA ILE A 256 -4.02 16.99 -8.72
C ILE A 256 -3.61 18.43 -9.02
N THR A 257 -3.88 18.90 -10.24
CA THR A 257 -3.34 20.16 -10.76
C THR A 257 -4.40 20.93 -11.54
N GLY A 258 -4.40 22.26 -11.35
CA GLY A 258 -5.32 23.17 -12.01
C GLY A 258 -6.68 23.32 -11.32
N ARG A 259 -7.33 24.45 -11.56
CA ARG A 259 -8.65 24.76 -11.00
C ARG A 259 -9.77 23.87 -11.56
N GLY A 260 -9.61 23.28 -12.74
CA GLY A 260 -10.70 22.69 -13.56
C GLY A 260 -11.70 21.74 -12.87
N SER A 261 -12.89 21.62 -13.47
CA SER A 261 -13.99 20.76 -13.04
C SER A 261 -14.21 19.55 -13.97
N ILE A 262 -14.93 18.54 -13.45
CA ILE A 262 -15.33 17.35 -14.23
C ILE A 262 -16.17 17.75 -15.45
N GLU A 263 -17.08 18.72 -15.28
CA GLU A 263 -17.98 19.23 -16.33
C GLU A 263 -17.23 19.86 -17.51
N GLN A 264 -16.03 20.38 -17.28
CA GLN A 264 -15.15 20.92 -18.32
C GLN A 264 -14.36 19.82 -19.06
N GLY A 265 -14.70 18.55 -18.83
CA GLY A 265 -13.96 17.37 -19.32
C GLY A 265 -12.63 17.18 -18.62
N ARG A 266 -12.43 17.77 -17.43
CA ARG A 266 -11.15 17.87 -16.72
C ARG A 266 -11.23 17.17 -15.37
N ASN A 267 -11.10 15.85 -15.44
CA ASN A 267 -11.22 14.92 -14.31
C ASN A 267 -10.02 14.94 -13.33
N GLU A 268 -9.26 16.05 -13.27
CA GLU A 268 -7.93 16.10 -12.62
C GLU A 268 -7.75 17.32 -11.70
N GLY A 269 -8.63 18.33 -11.80
CA GLY A 269 -8.48 19.60 -11.10
C GLY A 269 -9.18 19.67 -9.74
N TYR A 270 -8.89 20.73 -9.00
CA TYR A 270 -9.38 20.93 -7.64
C TYR A 270 -10.91 21.11 -7.57
N THR A 271 -11.54 21.75 -8.56
CA THR A 271 -13.01 21.88 -8.55
C THR A 271 -13.67 20.51 -8.74
N GLY A 272 -13.13 19.67 -9.61
CA GLY A 272 -13.64 18.31 -9.81
C GLY A 272 -13.48 17.44 -8.57
N PHE A 273 -12.34 17.52 -7.88
CA PHE A 273 -12.15 16.86 -6.59
C PHE A 273 -13.13 17.37 -5.53
N ASN A 274 -13.31 18.70 -5.43
CA ASN A 274 -14.22 19.33 -4.50
C ASN A 274 -15.69 18.89 -4.70
N GLN A 275 -16.10 18.62 -5.93
CA GLN A 275 -17.43 18.07 -6.23
C GLN A 275 -17.61 16.62 -5.76
N ARG A 276 -16.51 15.85 -5.63
CA ARG A 276 -16.54 14.43 -5.26
C ARG A 276 -16.47 14.19 -3.76
N VAL A 277 -15.87 15.09 -3.00
CA VAL A 277 -15.71 14.91 -1.54
C VAL A 277 -17.02 14.96 -0.74
N THR A 278 -18.12 15.34 -1.39
CA THR A 278 -19.48 15.22 -0.83
C THR A 278 -20.01 13.79 -0.84
N ASN A 279 -19.40 12.89 -1.61
CA ASN A 279 -19.76 11.48 -1.62
C ASN A 279 -19.28 10.80 -0.31
N PRO A 280 -20.12 9.98 0.36
CA PRO A 280 -19.75 9.29 1.61
C PRO A 280 -18.50 8.41 1.51
N LEU A 281 -18.13 7.94 0.31
CA LEU A 281 -16.89 7.20 0.09
C LEU A 281 -15.63 8.06 0.34
N TYR A 282 -15.73 9.38 0.31
CA TYR A 282 -14.67 10.32 0.70
C TYR A 282 -14.87 10.81 2.14
N GLY A 283 -15.50 9.95 2.96
CA GLY A 283 -15.98 10.22 4.31
C GLY A 283 -14.95 10.95 5.16
N GLY A 284 -15.34 12.15 5.61
CA GLY A 284 -14.48 13.05 6.37
C GLY A 284 -14.17 14.36 5.64
N LEU A 285 -14.39 14.44 4.32
CA LEU A 285 -14.08 15.64 3.53
C LEU A 285 -15.29 16.48 3.10
N GLN A 286 -16.52 16.12 3.50
CA GLN A 286 -17.75 16.78 3.08
C GLN A 286 -17.85 18.27 3.44
N ASN A 287 -17.12 18.70 4.49
CA ASN A 287 -17.08 20.09 4.94
C ASN A 287 -15.86 20.86 4.43
N ARG A 288 -15.08 20.26 3.52
CA ARG A 288 -13.88 20.87 2.95
C ARG A 288 -14.26 21.64 1.69
N ASP A 289 -13.50 22.71 1.46
CA ASP A 289 -13.54 23.54 0.26
C ASP A 289 -12.12 23.68 -0.28
N PHE A 290 -11.77 22.83 -1.25
CA PHE A 290 -10.47 22.81 -1.91
C PHE A 290 -10.34 23.90 -2.99
N VAL A 291 -11.38 24.66 -3.28
CA VAL A 291 -11.36 25.69 -4.32
C VAL A 291 -11.14 27.07 -3.71
N ASN A 292 -11.83 27.40 -2.63
CA ASN A 292 -11.82 28.74 -2.05
C ASN A 292 -11.01 28.84 -0.75
N ASN A 293 -10.75 27.73 -0.04
CA ASN A 293 -9.98 27.75 1.20
C ASN A 293 -8.54 27.25 1.00
N ALA A 294 -7.56 28.10 1.31
CA ALA A 294 -6.14 27.79 1.14
C ALA A 294 -5.67 26.65 2.06
N ASN A 295 -6.09 26.65 3.33
CA ASN A 295 -5.69 25.61 4.29
C ASN A 295 -6.19 24.23 3.86
N ASN A 296 -7.38 24.16 3.24
CA ASN A 296 -7.89 22.91 2.67
C ASN A 296 -7.12 22.50 1.41
N ARG A 297 -6.56 23.42 0.63
CA ARG A 297 -5.68 23.04 -0.48
C ARG A 297 -4.34 22.52 0.02
N ASP A 298 -3.76 23.19 1.00
CA ASP A 298 -2.44 22.85 1.53
C ASP A 298 -2.47 21.56 2.36
N SER A 299 -3.62 21.14 2.89
CA SER A 299 -3.75 19.83 3.54
C SER A 299 -3.53 18.65 2.60
N LEU A 300 -3.73 18.81 1.28
CA LEU A 300 -3.40 17.76 0.30
C LEU A 300 -1.91 17.40 0.29
N ALA A 301 -1.05 18.28 0.79
CA ALA A 301 0.38 18.03 0.97
C ALA A 301 0.75 17.58 2.40
N ASN A 302 -0.15 17.82 3.36
CA ASN A 302 0.16 17.76 4.80
C ASN A 302 -0.63 16.70 5.56
N ASN A 303 -1.71 16.15 5.00
CA ASN A 303 -2.55 15.13 5.60
C ASN A 303 -2.58 13.87 4.71
N GLY A 304 -2.22 12.71 5.26
CA GLY A 304 -2.09 11.48 4.49
C GLY A 304 -3.41 10.96 3.92
N LEU A 305 -4.50 11.07 4.68
CA LEU A 305 -5.85 10.73 4.24
C LEU A 305 -6.25 11.60 3.03
N GLU A 306 -6.12 12.92 3.14
CA GLU A 306 -6.51 13.84 2.07
C GLU A 306 -5.66 13.67 0.80
N ALA A 307 -4.35 13.45 0.98
CA ALA A 307 -3.42 13.17 -0.11
C ALA A 307 -3.77 11.87 -0.86
N LEU A 308 -4.14 10.82 -0.12
CA LEU A 308 -4.61 9.56 -0.71
C LEU A 308 -5.91 9.77 -1.48
N LEU A 309 -6.91 10.42 -0.86
CA LEU A 309 -8.22 10.62 -1.46
C LEU A 309 -8.14 11.45 -2.76
N ALA A 310 -7.27 12.45 -2.81
CA ALA A 310 -6.98 13.17 -4.06
C ALA A 310 -6.41 12.23 -5.14
N GLY A 311 -5.51 11.32 -4.78
CA GLY A 311 -5.01 10.27 -5.68
C GLY A 311 -6.10 9.30 -6.13
N ILE A 312 -6.96 8.83 -5.22
CA ILE A 312 -8.10 7.96 -5.52
C ILE A 312 -9.07 8.63 -6.49
N TYR A 313 -9.30 9.93 -6.33
CA TYR A 313 -10.12 10.70 -7.27
C TYR A 313 -9.56 10.63 -8.69
N VAL A 314 -8.27 10.89 -8.88
CA VAL A 314 -7.60 10.76 -10.19
C VAL A 314 -7.73 9.34 -10.73
N TRP A 315 -7.41 8.34 -9.89
CA TRP A 315 -7.44 6.91 -10.23
C TRP A 315 -8.81 6.44 -10.72
N LYS A 316 -9.89 6.84 -10.04
CA LYS A 316 -11.25 6.42 -10.35
C LYS A 316 -11.89 7.23 -11.48
N THR A 317 -11.50 8.49 -11.65
CA THR A 317 -12.21 9.42 -12.55
C THR A 317 -11.56 9.51 -13.93
N LEU A 318 -10.25 9.26 -14.05
CA LEU A 318 -9.60 9.30 -15.34
C LEU A 318 -9.89 8.07 -16.19
N ILE A 319 -10.06 8.34 -17.48
CA ILE A 319 -10.23 7.35 -18.53
C ILE A 319 -9.16 7.57 -19.60
N SER A 320 -8.63 6.46 -20.13
CA SER A 320 -7.68 6.48 -21.24
C SER A 320 -8.29 7.11 -22.49
N ARG A 321 -7.48 7.88 -23.22
CA ARG A 321 -7.89 8.45 -24.52
C ARG A 321 -7.95 7.39 -25.62
N GLU A 322 -7.07 6.39 -25.53
CA GLU A 322 -6.93 5.34 -26.54
C GLU A 322 -8.05 4.29 -26.38
N THR A 323 -8.27 3.80 -25.16
CA THR A 323 -9.18 2.67 -24.91
C THR A 323 -10.54 3.08 -24.35
N ARG A 324 -10.69 4.34 -23.90
CA ARG A 324 -11.90 4.84 -23.21
C ARG A 324 -12.28 4.07 -21.94
N THR A 325 -11.31 3.41 -21.32
CA THR A 325 -11.49 2.65 -20.07
C THR A 325 -10.88 3.36 -18.88
N HIS A 326 -11.39 3.07 -17.67
CA HIS A 326 -10.84 3.59 -16.43
C HIS A 326 -9.44 3.05 -16.14
N LEU A 327 -8.63 3.81 -15.39
CA LEU A 327 -7.25 3.43 -15.08
C LEU A 327 -7.17 2.08 -14.34
N TYR A 328 -8.10 1.82 -13.42
CA TYR A 328 -8.16 0.55 -12.68
C TYR A 328 -8.55 -0.66 -13.52
N ASP A 329 -9.23 -0.46 -14.65
CA ASP A 329 -9.55 -1.55 -15.58
C ASP A 329 -8.37 -1.83 -16.50
N ILE A 330 -7.66 -0.78 -16.93
CA ILE A 330 -6.40 -0.91 -17.69
C ILE A 330 -5.36 -1.67 -16.86
N ALA A 331 -5.18 -1.29 -15.59
CA ALA A 331 -4.21 -1.95 -14.72
C ALA A 331 -4.46 -3.44 -14.52
N ASN A 332 -5.72 -3.87 -14.61
CA ASN A 332 -6.12 -5.26 -14.41
C ASN A 332 -6.25 -6.05 -15.72
N ALA A 333 -6.13 -5.40 -16.87
CA ALA A 333 -6.13 -6.06 -18.17
C ALA A 333 -4.82 -6.82 -18.41
N GLN A 334 -4.84 -7.79 -19.32
CA GLN A 334 -3.63 -8.47 -19.76
C GLN A 334 -2.61 -7.44 -20.28
N ASP A 335 -1.44 -7.40 -19.67
CA ASP A 335 -0.38 -6.48 -20.07
C ASP A 335 0.38 -7.01 -21.29
N SER A 336 0.97 -6.10 -22.04
CA SER A 336 1.81 -6.39 -23.19
C SER A 336 3.00 -5.43 -23.23
N ILE A 337 4.06 -5.80 -23.95
CA ILE A 337 5.16 -4.88 -24.21
C ILE A 337 4.69 -3.86 -25.26
N SER A 338 4.77 -2.58 -24.92
CA SER A 338 4.50 -1.47 -25.84
C SER A 338 5.80 -1.05 -26.52
N PRO A 339 5.77 -0.63 -27.80
CA PRO A 339 6.88 0.13 -28.37
C PRO A 339 7.07 1.44 -27.57
N THR A 340 8.32 1.90 -27.49
CA THR A 340 8.60 3.22 -26.91
C THR A 340 8.03 4.31 -27.82
N PRO A 341 7.25 5.27 -27.29
CA PRO A 341 6.70 6.35 -28.10
C PRO A 341 7.78 7.20 -28.78
N THR A 342 7.47 7.71 -29.97
CA THR A 342 8.35 8.63 -30.71
C THR A 342 8.75 9.83 -29.86
N GLY A 343 10.03 10.18 -29.87
CA GLY A 343 10.57 11.31 -29.09
C GLY A 343 10.86 10.99 -27.61
N VAL A 344 10.66 9.74 -27.18
CA VAL A 344 11.07 9.24 -25.86
C VAL A 344 12.29 8.33 -26.03
N ALA A 345 13.29 8.45 -25.16
CA ALA A 345 14.42 7.53 -25.14
C ALA A 345 13.94 6.09 -24.93
N ASN A 346 14.58 5.11 -25.58
CA ASN A 346 14.14 3.71 -25.55
C ASN A 346 13.94 3.20 -24.10
N ILE A 347 12.76 2.65 -23.82
CA ILE A 347 12.41 2.04 -22.53
C ILE A 347 12.25 0.54 -22.75
N PRO A 348 13.23 -0.28 -22.33
CA PRO A 348 13.13 -1.73 -22.45
C PRO A 348 11.90 -2.28 -21.70
N ASN A 349 11.18 -3.19 -22.33
CA ASN A 349 10.02 -3.88 -21.75
C ASN A 349 8.96 -2.93 -21.16
N LEU A 350 8.71 -1.80 -21.83
CA LEU A 350 7.68 -0.85 -21.42
C LEU A 350 6.30 -1.53 -21.33
N SER A 351 5.71 -1.53 -20.14
CA SER A 351 4.34 -2.01 -19.92
C SER A 351 3.35 -1.13 -20.67
N ASN A 352 2.52 -1.74 -21.52
CA ASN A 352 1.48 -1.02 -22.24
C ASN A 352 0.42 -0.47 -21.29
N ASN A 353 0.04 -1.24 -20.26
CA ASN A 353 -0.90 -0.77 -19.23
C ASN A 353 -0.34 0.46 -18.51
N LEU A 354 0.93 0.43 -18.12
CA LEU A 354 1.60 1.57 -17.50
C LEU A 354 1.61 2.79 -18.43
N ARG A 355 1.95 2.61 -19.71
CA ARG A 355 1.97 3.69 -20.70
C ARG A 355 0.62 4.38 -20.80
N LEU A 356 -0.45 3.60 -20.99
CA LEU A 356 -1.83 4.10 -21.11
C LEU A 356 -2.27 4.87 -19.86
N ILE A 357 -1.94 4.37 -18.68
CA ILE A 357 -2.25 5.02 -17.40
C ILE A 357 -1.47 6.34 -17.27
N SER A 358 -0.17 6.31 -17.56
CA SER A 358 0.74 7.46 -17.44
C SER A 358 0.34 8.62 -18.36
N GLN A 359 -0.09 8.31 -19.59
CA GLN A 359 -0.59 9.29 -20.55
C GLN A 359 -1.77 10.09 -20.04
N ARG A 360 -2.58 9.51 -19.14
CA ARG A 360 -3.65 10.26 -18.51
C ARG A 360 -3.21 11.05 -17.32
N ILE A 361 -2.44 10.46 -16.42
CA ILE A 361 -2.02 11.16 -15.19
C ILE A 361 -1.13 12.36 -15.52
N ASN A 362 -0.21 12.24 -16.48
CA ASN A 362 0.74 13.31 -16.82
C ASN A 362 0.41 14.03 -18.15
N GLY A 363 -0.76 13.78 -18.72
CA GLY A 363 -1.19 14.37 -19.99
C GLY A 363 -0.33 14.03 -21.21
N GLY A 364 0.56 13.01 -21.13
CA GLY A 364 1.46 12.60 -22.20
C GLY A 364 2.51 11.58 -21.77
N ASN A 365 3.57 11.45 -22.55
CA ASN A 365 4.62 10.43 -22.36
C ASN A 365 5.80 10.91 -21.47
N ASN A 366 5.66 12.08 -20.83
CA ASN A 366 6.71 12.63 -20.00
C ASN A 366 6.92 11.77 -18.73
N GLY A 367 8.18 11.46 -18.43
CA GLY A 367 8.54 10.67 -17.25
C GLY A 367 8.19 9.18 -17.32
N LEU A 368 7.88 8.63 -18.51
CA LEU A 368 7.54 7.21 -18.67
C LEU A 368 8.62 6.27 -18.12
N SER A 369 9.91 6.57 -18.31
CA SER A 369 11.01 5.75 -17.77
C SER A 369 10.94 5.66 -16.25
N ASN A 370 10.81 6.79 -15.54
CA ASN A 370 10.69 6.82 -14.08
C ASN A 370 9.45 6.04 -13.58
N ARG A 371 8.34 6.13 -14.29
CA ARG A 371 7.12 5.34 -13.98
C ARG A 371 7.36 3.85 -14.16
N GLN A 372 8.08 3.46 -15.22
CA GLN A 372 8.45 2.07 -15.47
C GLN A 372 9.42 1.55 -14.40
N ASP A 373 10.40 2.36 -14.02
CA ASP A 373 11.34 2.04 -12.94
C ASP A 373 10.63 1.92 -11.60
N SER A 374 9.62 2.75 -11.34
CA SER A 374 8.80 2.66 -10.13
C SER A 374 7.95 1.38 -10.09
N LEU A 375 7.36 0.97 -11.22
CA LEU A 375 6.66 -0.31 -11.33
C LEU A 375 7.61 -1.50 -11.17
N ASN A 376 8.78 -1.44 -11.81
CA ASN A 376 9.82 -2.45 -11.71
C ASN A 376 10.34 -2.59 -10.28
N HIS A 377 10.53 -1.47 -9.57
CA HIS A 377 10.89 -1.47 -8.15
C HIS A 377 9.86 -2.22 -7.33
N ILE A 378 8.58 -1.87 -7.46
CA ILE A 378 7.48 -2.50 -6.71
C ILE A 378 7.45 -4.02 -6.95
N ARG A 379 7.52 -4.44 -8.22
CA ARG A 379 7.46 -5.86 -8.61
C ARG A 379 8.70 -6.64 -8.20
N THR A 380 9.90 -6.11 -8.47
CA THR A 380 11.18 -6.76 -8.12
C THR A 380 11.33 -6.90 -6.62
N GLN A 381 10.91 -5.89 -5.86
CA GLN A 381 10.92 -5.95 -4.41
C GLN A 381 9.77 -6.77 -3.85
N ARG A 382 8.80 -7.24 -4.65
CA ARG A 382 7.70 -8.09 -4.18
C ARG A 382 6.90 -7.41 -3.06
N ILE A 383 6.66 -6.10 -3.18
CA ILE A 383 6.11 -5.28 -2.09
C ILE A 383 4.68 -5.72 -1.72
N PHE A 384 3.89 -6.10 -2.72
CA PHE A 384 2.47 -6.45 -2.57
C PHE A 384 2.20 -7.95 -2.79
N ASP A 385 3.21 -8.81 -2.74
CA ASP A 385 3.05 -10.26 -2.91
C ASP A 385 2.15 -10.88 -1.83
N ASP A 386 2.20 -10.36 -0.61
CA ASP A 386 1.40 -10.79 0.53
C ASP A 386 0.17 -9.88 0.76
N PHE A 387 -0.32 -9.20 -0.29
CA PHE A 387 -1.57 -8.46 -0.23
C PHE A 387 -2.79 -9.35 -0.53
N GLU A 388 -2.62 -10.34 -1.41
CA GLU A 388 -3.70 -11.22 -1.86
C GLU A 388 -4.18 -12.18 -0.78
#